data_AF-A0A3A8QVW6-F1
#
_entry.id   AF-A0A3A8QVW6-F1
#
_cell.length_a   1.000
_cell.length_b   1.000
_cell.length_c   1.000
_cell.angle_alpha   90.00
_cell.angle_beta   90.00
_cell.angle_gamma   90.00
#
_symmetry.space_group_name_H-M   'P 1'
#
loop_
_entity.id
_entity.type
_entity.pdbx_description
1 polymer ?
#
loop_
_entity_poly.entity_id
_entity_poly.type
_entity_poly.pdbx_seq_one_letter_code
_entity_poly.pdbx_strand_id
1 'polypeptide(L)'
;MVLTTLLVGCGEIEASLATDATEYQPGDTVQLVLQNEGTRELGYNLCVVRLERQEDSGWTHTPHLGESEACPLMLHTLDHGKQAQGTLRLPTELRAGEYRIVHEVDTLRTDSQGRTVHEPVTSNPFRVSEDGAP
;
A
#
# COMPACT_ATOMS: atom_id res chain seq x y z
N MET A 1 30.49 10.04 1.37
CA MET A 1 29.51 10.62 0.43
C MET A 1 28.15 10.13 0.88
N VAL A 2 27.30 11.03 1.38
CA VAL A 2 25.93 10.68 1.77
C VAL A 2 25.10 10.77 0.50
N LEU A 3 24.62 9.63 0.02
CA LEU A 3 23.74 9.56 -1.14
C LEU A 3 22.35 9.95 -0.65
N THR A 4 22.01 11.24 -0.78
CA THR A 4 20.65 11.73 -0.53
C THR A 4 19.77 11.22 -1.65
N THR A 5 19.03 10.14 -1.40
CA THR A 5 18.00 9.65 -2.31
C THR A 5 16.88 10.68 -2.35
N LEU A 6 16.85 11.50 -3.41
CA LEU A 6 15.72 12.37 -3.73
C LEU A 6 14.54 11.47 -4.12
N LEU A 7 13.66 11.19 -3.17
CA LEU A 7 12.33 10.68 -3.44
C LEU A 7 11.55 11.81 -4.13
N VAL A 8 11.49 11.75 -5.46
CA VAL A 8 10.56 12.55 -6.25
C VAL A 8 9.16 11.98 -5.99
N GLY A 9 8.54 12.40 -4.89
CA GLY A 9 7.11 12.26 -4.68
C GLY A 9 6.42 13.47 -5.27
N CYS A 10 5.86 13.35 -6.47
CA CYS A 10 4.88 14.32 -6.99
C CYS A 10 3.51 14.09 -6.31
N GLY A 11 3.49 14.01 -4.97
CA GLY A 11 2.28 13.96 -4.18
C GLY A 11 2.15 15.25 -3.39
N GLU A 12 0.96 15.85 -3.35
CA GLU A 12 0.67 16.99 -2.47
C GLU A 12 0.44 16.52 -1.03
N ILE A 13 0.27 15.21 -0.81
CA ILE A 13 0.11 14.61 0.51
C ILE A 13 1.45 14.25 1.17
N GLU A 14 1.50 14.46 2.48
CA GLU A 14 2.56 13.96 3.35
C GLU A 14 1.99 12.75 4.10
N ALA A 15 2.12 11.57 3.51
CA ALA A 15 1.66 10.31 4.09
C ALA A 15 2.62 9.18 3.74
N SER A 16 2.74 8.21 4.64
CA SER A 16 3.58 7.03 4.45
C SER A 16 2.80 5.75 4.72
N LEU A 17 3.12 4.72 3.94
CA LEU A 17 2.62 3.37 4.13
C LEU A 17 3.82 2.47 4.43
N ALA A 18 3.70 1.59 5.40
CA ALA A 18 4.77 0.65 5.76
C ALA A 18 4.19 -0.74 5.99
N THR A 19 5.03 -1.74 5.73
CA THR A 19 4.82 -3.13 6.15
C THR A 19 5.65 -3.43 7.40
N ASP A 20 5.28 -4.44 8.18
CA ASP A 20 5.99 -4.83 9.40
C ASP A 20 7.31 -5.60 9.16
N ALA A 21 7.50 -6.15 7.96
CA ALA A 21 8.70 -6.86 7.57
C ALA A 21 9.10 -6.57 6.12
N THR A 22 10.34 -6.89 5.79
CA THR A 22 10.90 -6.77 4.43
C THR A 22 10.92 -8.10 3.68
N GLU A 23 10.53 -9.20 4.34
CA GLU A 23 10.49 -10.55 3.79
C GLU A 23 9.25 -11.28 4.32
N TYR A 24 8.57 -12.01 3.43
CA TYR A 24 7.38 -12.81 3.72
C TYR A 24 7.41 -14.12 2.91
N GLN A 25 6.55 -15.04 3.31
CA GLN A 25 6.19 -16.25 2.56
C GLN A 25 4.80 -16.09 1.92
N PRO A 26 4.50 -16.83 0.85
CA PRO A 26 3.13 -16.96 0.37
C PRO A 26 2.17 -17.38 1.50
N GLY A 27 0.99 -16.76 1.58
CA GLY A 27 0.02 -17.04 2.64
C GLY A 27 0.21 -16.26 3.95
N ASP A 28 1.33 -15.58 4.14
CA ASP A 28 1.58 -14.74 5.32
C ASP A 28 0.58 -13.59 5.44
N THR A 29 0.42 -13.09 6.67
CA THR A 29 -0.36 -11.87 6.94
C THR A 29 0.59 -10.70 7.12
N VAL A 30 0.51 -9.73 6.21
CA VAL A 30 1.25 -8.47 6.25
C VAL A 30 0.49 -7.48 7.12
N GLN A 31 1.19 -6.83 8.07
CA GLN A 31 0.64 -5.70 8.80
C GLN A 31 0.94 -4.41 8.05
N LEU A 32 -0.09 -3.59 7.85
CA LEU A 32 -0.01 -2.29 7.19
C LEU A 32 -0.13 -1.18 8.21
N VAL A 33 0.74 -0.18 8.11
CA VAL A 33 0.64 1.06 8.88
C VAL A 33 0.60 2.23 7.89
N LEU A 34 -0.53 2.91 7.83
CA LEU A 34 -0.68 4.18 7.13
C LEU A 34 -0.53 5.31 8.14
N GLN A 35 0.43 6.19 7.95
CA GLN A 35 0.67 7.36 8.76
C GLN A 35 0.35 8.62 7.95
N ASN A 36 -0.45 9.50 8.53
CA ASN A 36 -0.64 10.85 8.02
C ASN A 36 0.37 11.77 8.70
N GLU A 37 1.36 12.23 7.94
CA GLU A 37 2.43 13.13 8.40
C GLU A 37 2.13 14.59 8.08
N GLY A 38 1.12 14.82 7.22
CA GLY A 38 0.68 16.12 6.79
C GLY A 38 -0.20 16.85 7.79
N THR A 39 -0.66 18.01 7.35
CA THR A 39 -1.45 18.94 8.16
C THR A 39 -2.96 18.83 7.95
N ARG A 40 -3.41 17.94 7.05
CA ARG A 40 -4.81 17.76 6.65
C ARG A 40 -5.26 16.34 6.91
N GLU A 41 -6.56 16.15 7.08
CA GLU A 41 -7.18 14.82 7.15
C GLU A 41 -7.10 14.10 5.79
N LEU A 42 -7.04 12.78 5.83
CA LEU A 42 -7.06 11.90 4.65
C LEU A 42 -8.20 10.91 4.77
N GLY A 43 -8.89 10.62 3.67
CA GLY A 43 -9.78 9.48 3.58
C GLY A 43 -8.98 8.22 3.24
N TYR A 44 -9.31 7.10 3.87
CA TYR A 44 -8.61 5.83 3.63
C TYR A 44 -9.52 4.62 3.79
N ASN A 45 -9.09 3.50 3.21
CA ASN A 45 -9.61 2.17 3.48
C ASN A 45 -8.52 1.13 3.17
N LEU A 46 -7.83 0.65 4.21
CA LEU A 46 -6.70 -0.30 4.07
C LEU A 46 -7.12 -1.70 3.62
N CYS A 47 -8.41 -1.97 3.47
CA CYS A 47 -8.87 -3.17 2.81
C CYS A 47 -8.79 -3.03 1.26
N VAL A 48 -8.91 -1.80 0.74
CA VAL A 48 -8.78 -1.52 -0.70
C VAL A 48 -7.35 -1.10 -1.00
N VAL A 49 -6.49 -2.09 -1.27
CA VAL A 49 -5.09 -1.89 -1.66
C VAL A 49 -4.81 -2.60 -2.98
N ARG A 50 -3.68 -2.29 -3.61
CA ARG A 50 -3.10 -3.07 -4.70
C ARG A 50 -1.83 -3.73 -4.22
N LEU A 51 -1.69 -5.03 -4.48
CA LEU A 51 -0.41 -5.71 -4.43
C LEU A 51 0.24 -5.57 -5.81
N GLU A 52 1.47 -5.08 -5.87
CA GLU A 52 2.24 -4.94 -7.11
C GLU A 52 3.53 -5.73 -7.01
N ARG A 53 3.89 -6.41 -8.10
CA ARG A 53 5.15 -7.17 -8.23
C ARG A 53 6.09 -6.41 -9.16
N GLN A 54 7.36 -6.35 -8.81
CA GLN A 54 8.39 -5.83 -9.72
C GLN A 54 8.65 -6.85 -10.85
N GLU A 55 8.51 -6.39 -12.09
CA GLU A 55 8.85 -7.10 -13.32
C GLU A 55 9.83 -6.25 -14.14
N ASP A 56 10.36 -6.78 -15.25
CA ASP A 56 11.35 -6.08 -16.08
C ASP A 56 10.83 -4.74 -16.62
N SER A 57 9.51 -4.65 -16.88
CA SER A 57 8.84 -3.45 -17.37
C SER A 57 8.37 -2.49 -16.26
N GLY A 58 8.61 -2.81 -14.98
CA GLY A 58 8.16 -2.03 -13.83
C GLY A 58 7.21 -2.81 -12.91
N TRP A 59 6.43 -2.06 -12.12
CA TRP A 59 5.50 -2.63 -11.15
C TRP A 59 4.18 -3.05 -11.82
N THR A 60 3.83 -4.33 -11.70
CA THR A 60 2.61 -4.92 -12.28
C THR A 60 1.64 -5.35 -11.18
N HIS A 61 0.35 -5.04 -11.33
CA HIS A 61 -0.68 -5.47 -10.39
C HIS A 61 -0.77 -7.00 -10.30
N THR A 62 -0.76 -7.50 -9.07
CA THR A 62 -0.95 -8.91 -8.71
C THR A 62 -2.27 -9.05 -7.96
N PRO A 63 -3.24 -9.85 -8.46
CA PRO A 63 -4.46 -10.16 -7.73
C PRO A 63 -4.12 -10.78 -6.37
N HIS A 64 -4.75 -10.26 -5.30
CA HIS A 64 -4.46 -10.71 -3.93
C HIS A 64 -5.70 -11.08 -3.11
N LEU A 65 -6.87 -10.51 -3.43
CA LEU A 65 -8.11 -10.89 -2.78
C LEU A 65 -8.61 -12.22 -3.34
N GLY A 66 -8.89 -13.17 -2.45
CA GLY A 66 -9.56 -14.42 -2.82
C GLY A 66 -11.02 -14.19 -3.25
N GLU A 67 -11.61 -15.12 -3.99
CA GLU A 67 -13.02 -15.03 -4.44
C GLU A 67 -14.04 -14.86 -3.29
N SER A 68 -13.67 -15.31 -2.09
CA SER A 68 -14.50 -15.24 -0.88
C SER A 68 -14.14 -14.06 0.04
N GLU A 69 -13.09 -13.29 -0.26
CA GLU A 69 -12.70 -12.14 0.55
C GLU A 69 -13.57 -10.94 0.21
N ALA A 70 -14.44 -10.57 1.14
CA ALA A 70 -15.26 -9.38 1.02
C ALA A 70 -14.52 -8.18 1.60
N CYS A 71 -14.28 -7.18 0.76
CA CYS A 71 -13.74 -5.91 1.20
C CYS A 71 -14.85 -4.86 1.35
N PRO A 72 -15.20 -4.43 2.58
CA PRO A 72 -16.24 -3.42 2.74
C PRO A 72 -15.76 -2.07 2.20
N LEU A 73 -16.57 -1.45 1.33
CA LEU A 73 -16.32 -0.12 0.76
C LEU A 73 -16.70 1.01 1.74
N MET A 74 -16.16 0.95 2.97
CA MET A 74 -16.34 2.02 3.95
C MET A 74 -15.16 2.99 3.89
N LEU A 75 -15.45 4.28 3.75
CA LEU A 75 -14.42 5.31 3.83
C LEU A 75 -14.22 5.71 5.30
N HIS A 76 -12.97 5.65 5.76
CA HIS A 76 -12.55 6.13 7.07
C HIS A 76 -11.78 7.44 6.91
N THR A 77 -11.71 8.24 7.97
CA THR A 77 -10.91 9.46 8.02
C THR A 77 -9.72 9.27 8.96
N LEU A 78 -8.55 9.73 8.54
CA LEU A 78 -7.30 9.70 9.30
C LEU A 78 -6.84 11.14 9.58
N ASP A 79 -6.93 11.54 10.84
CA ASP A 79 -6.50 12.87 11.27
C ASP A 79 -4.99 13.09 11.09
N HIS A 80 -4.60 14.36 11.04
CA HIS A 80 -3.19 14.77 11.00
C HIS A 80 -2.38 14.17 12.16
N GLY A 81 -1.18 13.67 11.86
CA GLY A 81 -0.29 13.05 12.84
C GLY A 81 -0.77 11.71 13.39
N LYS A 82 -1.86 11.14 12.87
CA LYS A 82 -2.38 9.83 13.29
C LYS A 82 -1.96 8.71 12.33
N GLN A 83 -2.03 7.49 12.85
CA GLN A 83 -1.86 6.26 12.11
C GLN A 83 -3.13 5.40 12.08
N ALA A 84 -3.32 4.71 10.98
CA ALA A 84 -4.25 3.60 10.83
C ALA A 84 -3.49 2.29 10.63
N GLN A 85 -4.08 1.20 11.08
CA GLN A 85 -3.53 -0.14 10.90
C GLN A 85 -4.51 -1.01 10.11
N GLY A 86 -3.97 -1.93 9.33
CA GLY A 86 -4.73 -2.91 8.56
C GLY A 86 -3.91 -4.16 8.33
N THR A 87 -4.55 -5.21 7.82
CA THR A 87 -3.87 -6.46 7.48
C THR A 87 -4.19 -6.86 6.07
N LEU A 88 -3.21 -7.42 5.36
CA LEU A 88 -3.40 -8.08 4.08
C LEU A 88 -2.89 -9.51 4.19
N ARG A 89 -3.72 -10.49 3.84
CA ARG A 89 -3.24 -11.86 3.64
C ARG A 89 -2.67 -11.99 2.23
N LEU A 90 -1.43 -12.44 2.10
CA LEU A 90 -0.84 -12.72 0.81
C LEU A 90 -1.45 -14.00 0.21
N PRO A 91 -1.64 -14.08 -1.11
CA PRO A 91 -2.02 -15.32 -1.75
C PRO A 91 -1.02 -16.44 -1.46
N THR A 92 -1.53 -17.66 -1.32
CA THR A 92 -0.71 -18.86 -1.09
C THR A 92 0.10 -19.28 -2.32
N GLU A 93 -0.25 -18.77 -3.50
CA GLU A 93 0.40 -19.11 -4.78
C GLU A 93 1.23 -17.94 -5.34
N LEU A 94 1.69 -17.02 -4.48
CA LEU A 94 2.60 -15.96 -4.92
C LEU A 94 3.93 -16.53 -5.41
N ARG A 95 4.34 -16.08 -6.60
CA ARG A 95 5.69 -16.33 -7.11
C ARG A 95 6.71 -15.57 -6.27
N ALA A 96 7.91 -16.11 -6.14
CA ALA A 96 8.99 -15.36 -5.53
C ALA A 96 9.31 -14.07 -6.31
N GLY A 97 9.75 -13.05 -5.58
CA GLY A 97 10.11 -11.76 -6.15
C GLY A 97 9.98 -10.61 -5.18
N GLU A 98 10.15 -9.41 -5.71
CA GLU A 98 9.95 -8.16 -4.97
C GLU A 98 8.54 -7.62 -5.20
N TYR A 99 7.91 -7.20 -4.12
CA TYR A 99 6.53 -6.76 -4.06
C TYR A 99 6.44 -5.44 -3.29
N ARG A 100 5.36 -4.71 -3.54
CA ARG A 100 4.96 -3.54 -2.74
C ARG A 100 3.44 -3.46 -2.67
N ILE A 101 2.95 -2.73 -1.69
CA ILE A 101 1.52 -2.45 -1.54
C ILE A 101 1.29 -0.98 -1.84
N VAL A 102 0.27 -0.70 -2.63
CA VAL A 102 -0.16 0.66 -2.98
C VAL A 102 -1.57 0.89 -2.46
N HIS A 103 -1.77 1.99 -1.76
CA HIS A 103 -3.09 2.45 -1.35
C HIS A 103 -3.37 3.83 -1.97
N GLU A 104 -4.53 3.99 -2.59
CA GLU A 104 -5.00 5.28 -3.10
C GLU A 104 -5.72 6.01 -1.96
N VAL A 105 -5.04 6.94 -1.29
CA VAL A 105 -5.71 7.75 -0.25
C VAL A 105 -6.60 8.78 -0.92
N ASP A 106 -7.74 9.05 -0.30
CA ASP A 106 -8.62 10.15 -0.67
C ASP A 106 -8.11 11.44 -0.01
N THR A 107 -7.80 12.46 -0.81
CA THR A 107 -7.28 13.74 -0.30
C THR A 107 -8.36 14.63 0.32
N LEU A 108 -9.63 14.17 0.31
CA LEU A 108 -10.85 14.87 0.70
C LEU A 108 -11.07 16.19 -0.08
N ARG A 109 -10.41 16.31 -1.23
CA ARG A 109 -10.53 17.43 -2.16
C ARG A 109 -11.19 16.97 -3.44
N THR A 110 -11.78 17.93 -4.13
CA THR A 110 -12.31 17.73 -5.47
C THR A 110 -11.47 18.48 -6.50
N ASP A 111 -11.34 17.88 -7.69
CA ASP A 111 -10.77 18.56 -8.86
C ASP A 111 -11.75 19.60 -9.44
N SER A 112 -11.35 20.26 -10.52
CA SER A 112 -12.19 21.26 -11.21
C SER A 112 -13.47 20.68 -11.82
N GLN A 113 -13.58 19.35 -11.93
CA GLN A 113 -14.75 18.62 -12.41
C GLN A 113 -15.61 18.09 -11.26
N GLY A 114 -15.25 18.36 -10.01
CA GLY A 114 -15.98 17.91 -8.82
C GLY A 114 -15.69 16.46 -8.43
N ARG A 115 -14.65 15.82 -8.98
CA ARG A 115 -14.28 14.44 -8.66
C ARG A 115 -13.32 14.41 -7.48
N THR A 116 -13.50 13.46 -6.59
CA THR A 116 -12.54 13.20 -5.51
C THR A 116 -11.14 12.98 -6.08
N VAL A 117 -10.17 13.68 -5.50
CA VAL A 117 -8.76 13.51 -5.84
C VAL A 117 -8.16 12.43 -4.95
N HIS A 118 -7.63 11.39 -5.59
CA HIS A 118 -6.88 10.33 -4.92
C HIS A 118 -5.39 10.46 -5.23
N GLU A 119 -4.56 10.10 -4.26
CA GLU A 119 -3.11 10.05 -4.43
C GLU A 119 -2.56 8.71 -3.92
N PRO A 120 -1.60 8.08 -4.63
CA PRO A 120 -1.05 6.81 -4.23
C PRO A 120 -0.01 6.98 -3.12
N VAL A 121 -0.14 6.19 -2.06
CA VAL A 121 0.89 5.97 -1.04
C VAL A 121 1.39 4.54 -1.18
N THR A 122 2.71 4.39 -1.28
CA THR A 122 3.37 3.10 -1.57
C THR A 122 4.15 2.63 -0.36
N SER A 123 4.07 1.34 -0.04
CA SER A 123 4.85 0.73 1.04
C SER A 123 6.34 0.68 0.73
N ASN A 124 7.17 0.40 1.74
CA ASN A 124 8.48 -0.19 1.48
C ASN A 124 8.32 -1.46 0.62
N PRO A 125 9.25 -1.73 -0.31
CA PRO A 125 9.27 -3.01 -0.99
C PRO A 125 9.60 -4.13 -0.01
N PHE A 126 9.07 -5.31 -0.28
CA PHE A 126 9.37 -6.54 0.46
C PHE A 126 9.56 -7.71 -0.49
N ARG A 127 10.29 -8.73 -0.06
CA ARG A 127 10.50 -9.95 -0.83
C ARG A 127 9.52 -11.03 -0.41
N VAL A 128 8.99 -11.74 -1.39
CA VAL A 128 8.34 -13.04 -1.18
C VAL A 128 9.35 -14.10 -1.61
N SER A 129 9.68 -15.02 -0.71
CA SER A 129 10.58 -16.13 -1.01
C SER A 129 9.82 -17.26 -1.71
N GLU A 130 10.53 -18.13 -2.44
CA GLU A 130 9.92 -19.42 -2.80
C GLU A 130 9.71 -20.19 -1.50
N ASP A 131 8.53 -20.79 -1.38
CA ASP A 131 8.24 -21.75 -0.31
C ASP A 131 9.44 -22.70 -0.21
N GLY A 132 9.98 -22.84 1.00
CA GLY A 132 10.93 -23.89 1.30
C GLY A 132 10.20 -25.22 1.13
N ALA A 133 10.11 -25.72 -0.10
CA ALA A 133 9.66 -27.06 -0.38
C ALA A 133 10.61 -28.01 0.39
N PRO A 134 10.09 -28.81 1.35
CA PRO A 134 10.88 -29.89 1.92
C PRO A 134 11.22 -30.96 0.86
#